data_AF-A0AA90VEL9-F1
#
_entry.id   AF-A0AA90VEL9-F1
#
_cell.length_a   1.000
_cell.length_b   1.000
_cell.length_c   1.000
_cell.angle_alpha   90.00
_cell.angle_beta   90.00
_cell.angle_gamma   90.00
#
_symmetry.space_group_name_H-M   'P 1'
#
loop_
_entity.id
_entity.type
_entity.pdbx_description
1 polymer ?
#
loop_
_entity_poly.entity_id
_entity_poly.type
_entity_poly.pdbx_seq_one_letter_code
_entity_poly.pdbx_strand_id
1 'polypeptide(L)'
;MARYIKANPLVARYLQLENDRNMVSDGNYLFWQNDMLKFGPLTQLNDILVKIGGIALMPHEARSEQDGTICRPLPMATDARFQQPIKANVNDTIVGDNTNTEQGADGKGENTESTDNGGNSNEGQANEENAEGDQQPEASESEQTESETKK
;
A
#
# COMPACT_ATOMS: atom_id res chain seq x y z
N MET A 1 10.74 -11.38 -6.84
CA MET A 1 9.92 -10.15 -6.80
C MET A 1 9.90 -9.66 -5.37
N ALA A 2 10.35 -8.42 -5.10
CA ALA A 2 10.45 -7.89 -3.74
C ALA A 2 9.07 -7.50 -3.19
N ARG A 3 8.88 -7.66 -1.87
CA ARG A 3 7.65 -7.28 -1.16
C ARG A 3 7.90 -6.06 -0.27
N TYR A 4 6.83 -5.34 0.03
CA TYR A 4 6.81 -4.33 1.08
C TYR A 4 6.20 -4.94 2.34
N ILE A 5 6.66 -4.52 3.51
CA ILE A 5 6.14 -5.01 4.77
C ILE A 5 5.50 -3.85 5.52
N LYS A 6 4.21 -3.94 5.82
CA LYS A 6 3.55 -3.01 6.73
C LYS A 6 3.66 -3.57 8.15
N ALA A 7 4.18 -2.79 9.08
CA ALA A 7 4.29 -3.19 10.49
C ALA A 7 4.18 -1.98 11.42
N ASN A 8 4.09 -2.26 12.72
CA ASN A 8 3.78 -1.23 13.70
C ASN A 8 4.96 -0.26 13.97
N PRO A 9 4.73 0.89 14.65
CA PRO A 9 5.79 1.83 15.01
C PRO A 9 6.87 1.26 15.93
N LEU A 10 6.56 0.25 16.73
CA LEU A 10 7.54 -0.38 17.62
C LEU A 10 8.63 -1.10 16.81
N VAL A 11 8.26 -1.70 15.68
CA VAL A 11 9.22 -2.28 14.72
C VAL A 11 10.07 -1.18 14.09
N ALA A 12 9.48 -0.03 13.72
CA ALA A 12 10.23 1.10 13.18
C ALA A 12 11.31 1.60 14.15
N ARG A 13 10.95 1.75 15.42
CA ARG A 13 11.87 2.14 16.52
C ARG A 13 12.97 1.12 16.74
N TYR A 14 12.61 -0.16 16.75
CA TYR A 14 13.57 -1.23 16.95
C TYR A 14 14.60 -1.30 15.82
N LEU A 15 14.15 -1.08 14.57
CA LEU A 15 15.03 -1.03 13.40
C LEU A 15 15.74 0.31 13.25
N GLN A 16 15.33 1.35 13.99
CA GLN A 16 15.82 2.73 13.89
C GLN A 16 15.57 3.34 12.50
N LEU A 17 14.44 2.99 11.88
CA LEU A 17 14.09 3.40 10.51
C LEU A 17 12.90 4.37 10.44
N GLU A 18 12.51 4.98 11.57
CA GLU A 18 11.35 5.90 11.63
C GLU A 18 11.48 7.10 10.67
N ASN A 19 12.71 7.55 10.39
CA ASN A 19 12.97 8.68 9.49
C ASN A 19 13.21 8.25 8.03
N ASP A 20 13.49 6.97 7.78
CA ASP A 20 13.90 6.44 6.47
C ASP A 20 12.77 5.69 5.75
N ARG A 21 11.64 5.50 6.43
CA ARG A 21 10.50 4.71 5.96
C ARG A 21 9.23 5.52 6.01
N ASN A 22 8.34 5.21 5.07
CA ASN A 22 7.10 5.93 4.93
C ASN A 22 6.10 5.45 5.97
N MET A 23 5.59 6.39 6.76
CA MET A 23 4.44 6.17 7.62
C MET A 23 3.16 6.27 6.79
N VAL A 24 2.22 5.35 7.00
CA VAL A 24 0.90 5.34 6.35
C VAL A 24 -0.15 5.98 7.26
N SER A 25 -1.35 6.21 6.74
CA SER A 25 -2.43 6.96 7.39
C SER A 25 -2.88 6.43 8.75
N ASP A 26 -2.74 5.13 9.02
CA ASP A 26 -3.07 4.52 10.31
C ASP A 26 -1.94 4.65 11.36
N GLY A 27 -0.84 5.31 11.00
CA GLY A 27 0.34 5.53 11.83
C GLY A 27 1.33 4.37 11.83
N ASN A 28 1.10 3.33 11.01
CA ASN A 28 2.05 2.22 10.83
C ASN A 28 3.09 2.57 9.75
N TYR A 29 4.11 1.74 9.59
CA TYR A 29 5.23 1.98 8.68
C TYR A 29 5.30 0.95 7.57
N LEU A 30 5.75 1.38 6.40
CA LEU A 30 6.12 0.52 5.28
C LEU A 30 7.63 0.33 5.20
N PHE A 31 8.04 -0.92 5.37
CA PHE A 31 9.42 -1.38 5.29
C PHE A 31 9.68 -2.09 3.96
N TRP A 32 10.95 -2.14 3.59
CA TRP A 32 11.38 -3.03 2.52
C TRP A 32 11.53 -4.45 3.06
N GLN A 33 11.31 -5.47 2.23
CA GLN A 33 11.54 -6.85 2.61
C GLN A 33 12.96 -7.08 3.17
N ASN A 34 13.97 -6.36 2.66
CA ASN A 34 15.35 -6.48 3.13
C ASN A 34 15.55 -6.03 4.59
N ASP A 35 14.71 -5.14 5.10
CA ASP A 35 14.77 -4.67 6.50
C ASP A 35 14.47 -5.83 7.48
N MET A 36 13.73 -6.84 7.02
CA MET A 36 13.38 -8.01 7.82
C MET A 36 14.58 -8.93 8.12
N LEU A 37 15.71 -8.75 7.42
CA LEU A 37 16.94 -9.50 7.69
C LEU A 37 17.45 -9.32 9.13
N LYS A 38 17.09 -8.22 9.80
CA LYS A 38 17.41 -8.00 11.21
C LYS A 38 16.69 -8.96 12.17
N PHE A 39 15.59 -9.57 11.74
CA PHE A 39 14.83 -10.54 12.51
C PHE A 39 15.13 -12.00 12.14
N GLY A 40 15.71 -12.23 10.96
CA GLY A 40 16.07 -13.58 10.49
C GLY A 40 16.17 -13.68 8.96
N PRO A 41 16.41 -14.89 8.42
CA PRO A 41 16.50 -15.09 6.98
C PRO A 41 15.13 -14.90 6.29
N LEU A 42 15.14 -14.36 5.06
CA LEU A 42 13.91 -14.10 4.30
C LEU A 42 13.14 -15.38 3.90
N THR A 43 13.75 -16.55 3.98
CA THR A 43 13.07 -17.85 3.81
C THR A 43 12.02 -18.08 4.90
N GLN A 44 12.18 -17.44 6.07
CA GLN A 44 11.25 -17.48 7.21
C GLN A 44 10.43 -16.20 7.33
N LEU A 45 10.24 -15.46 6.23
CA LEU A 45 9.54 -14.18 6.25
C LEU A 45 8.15 -14.29 6.92
N ASN A 46 7.38 -15.33 6.62
CA ASN A 46 6.06 -15.52 7.25
C ASN A 46 6.15 -15.62 8.77
N ASP A 47 7.13 -16.35 9.31
CA ASP A 47 7.33 -16.47 10.75
C ASP A 47 7.76 -15.13 11.38
N ILE A 48 8.59 -14.37 10.67
CA ILE A 48 8.99 -13.02 11.08
C ILE A 48 7.75 -12.11 11.16
N LEU A 49 6.87 -12.16 10.16
CA LEU A 49 5.64 -11.36 10.14
C LEU A 49 4.72 -11.69 11.32
N VAL A 50 4.56 -12.97 11.67
CA VAL A 50 3.80 -13.40 12.84
C VAL A 50 4.44 -12.90 14.15
N LYS A 51 5.77 -12.88 14.23
CA LYS A 51 6.50 -12.34 15.39
C LYS A 51 6.27 -10.85 15.57
N ILE A 52 6.37 -10.07 14.51
CA ILE A 52 6.33 -8.61 14.58
C ILE A 52 4.92 -8.02 14.41
N GLY A 53 3.92 -8.84 14.05
CA GLY A 53 2.57 -8.37 13.73
C GLY A 53 2.50 -7.61 12.40
N GLY A 54 3.25 -8.07 11.40
CA GLY A 54 3.37 -7.42 10.09
C GLY A 54 2.55 -8.11 9.01
N ILE A 55 2.32 -7.40 7.90
CA ILE A 55 1.72 -7.96 6.67
C ILE A 55 2.63 -7.70 5.48
N ALA A 56 2.74 -8.67 4.58
CA ALA A 56 3.48 -8.51 3.33
C ALA A 56 2.54 -8.05 2.21
N LEU A 57 2.97 -7.00 1.51
CA LEU A 57 2.22 -6.32 0.47
C LEU A 57 2.98 -6.41 -0.87
N MET A 58 2.22 -6.54 -1.95
CA MET A 58 2.73 -6.32 -3.30
C MET A 58 2.95 -4.82 -3.55
N PRO A 59 3.76 -4.43 -4.56
CA PRO A 59 4.04 -3.02 -4.83
C PRO A 59 2.80 -2.13 -5.04
N HIS A 60 1.78 -2.64 -5.73
CA HIS A 60 0.53 -1.90 -5.93
C HIS A 60 -0.27 -1.75 -4.63
N GLU A 61 -0.26 -2.76 -3.76
CA GLU A 61 -0.94 -2.71 -2.47
C GLU A 61 -0.26 -1.75 -1.50
N ALA A 62 1.07 -1.71 -1.51
CA ALA A 62 1.85 -0.76 -0.73
C ALA A 62 1.52 0.68 -1.15
N ARG A 63 1.42 0.93 -2.46
CA ARG A 63 0.99 2.23 -2.97
C ARG A 63 -0.42 2.60 -2.48
N SER A 64 -1.38 1.68 -2.56
CA SER A 64 -2.73 1.92 -2.05
C SER A 64 -2.78 2.26 -0.55
N GLU A 65 -1.89 1.69 0.27
CA GLU A 65 -1.75 2.01 1.69
C GLU A 65 -1.11 3.38 1.93
N GLN A 66 -0.11 3.76 1.12
CA GLN A 66 0.50 5.10 1.19
C GLN A 66 -0.50 6.20 0.82
N ASP A 67 -1.27 5.97 -0.24
CA ASP A 67 -2.29 6.91 -0.72
C ASP A 67 -3.51 6.95 0.23
N GLY A 68 -3.58 6.06 1.22
CA GLY A 68 -4.68 5.97 2.19
C GLY A 68 -5.98 5.42 1.61
N THR A 69 -5.99 4.98 0.34
CA THR A 69 -7.16 4.40 -0.33
C THR A 69 -7.57 3.05 0.27
N ILE A 70 -6.59 2.28 0.76
CA ILE A 70 -6.79 1.03 1.49
C ILE A 70 -6.01 1.11 2.78
N CYS A 71 -6.61 0.68 3.90
CA CYS A 71 -5.94 0.60 5.19
C CYS A 71 -6.19 -0.76 5.82
N ARG A 72 -5.30 -1.72 5.58
CA ARG A 72 -5.41 -3.05 6.17
C ARG A 72 -4.98 -3.02 7.64
N PRO A 73 -5.79 -3.56 8.58
CA PRO A 73 -5.39 -3.65 9.97
C PRO A 73 -4.23 -4.63 10.14
N LEU A 74 -3.35 -4.35 11.11
CA LEU A 74 -2.24 -5.23 11.44
C LEU A 74 -2.69 -6.38 12.36
N PRO A 75 -2.17 -7.61 12.15
CA PRO A 75 -2.38 -8.71 13.08
C PRO A 75 -1.66 -8.46 14.41
N MET A 76 -2.13 -9.12 15.48
CA MET A 76 -1.44 -9.07 16.77
C MET A 76 -0.06 -9.73 16.66
N ALA A 77 0.98 -9.02 17.11
CA ALA A 77 2.33 -9.57 17.19
C ALA A 77 2.41 -10.67 18.26
N THR A 78 3.10 -11.77 17.95
CA THR A 78 3.38 -12.81 18.96
C THR A 78 4.53 -12.43 19.89
N ASP A 79 5.47 -11.59 19.44
CA ASP A 79 6.53 -11.04 20.28
C ASP A 79 5.98 -9.88 21.12
N ALA A 80 6.09 -10.00 22.44
CA ALA A 80 5.60 -9.01 23.40
C ALA A 80 6.19 -7.60 23.17
N ARG A 81 7.39 -7.48 22.60
CA ARG A 81 8.03 -6.19 22.29
C ARG A 81 7.28 -5.40 21.22
N PHE A 82 6.50 -6.10 20.39
CA PHE A 82 5.77 -5.53 19.27
C PHE A 82 4.26 -5.66 19.44
N GLN A 83 3.77 -6.07 20.62
CA GLN A 83 2.33 -6.09 20.86
C GLN A 83 1.80 -4.65 20.97
N GLN A 84 0.83 -4.33 20.12
CA GLN A 84 0.07 -3.09 20.22
C GLN A 84 -1.43 -3.42 20.33
N PRO A 85 -2.20 -2.61 21.07
CA PRO A 85 -3.65 -2.72 21.05
C PRO A 85 -4.14 -2.62 19.60
N ILE A 86 -4.90 -3.62 19.14
CA ILE A 86 -5.49 -3.58 17.80
C ILE A 86 -6.44 -2.39 17.79
N LYS A 87 -6.13 -1.38 16.98
CA LYS A 87 -7.08 -0.32 16.65
C LYS A 87 -8.13 -0.96 15.75
N ALA A 88 -9.19 -1.49 16.34
CA ALA A 88 -10.33 -2.00 15.58
C ALA A 88 -10.88 -0.84 14.73
N ASN A 89 -10.72 -0.94 13.41
CA ASN A 89 -11.53 -0.14 12.51
C ASN A 89 -12.96 -0.68 12.65
N VAL A 90 -13.85 0.12 13.25
CA VAL A 90 -15.25 -0.23 13.58
C VAL A 90 -16.16 -0.40 12.35
N ASN A 91 -15.63 -0.79 11.19
CA ASN A 91 -16.38 -1.04 9.97
C ASN A 91 -16.46 -2.52 9.59
N ASP A 92 -16.14 -3.43 10.50
CA ASP A 92 -16.54 -4.83 10.33
C ASP A 92 -18.00 -4.97 10.79
N THR A 93 -18.94 -4.56 9.92
CA THR A 93 -20.34 -4.97 10.05
C THR A 93 -20.35 -6.48 9.88
N ILE A 94 -20.33 -7.15 11.03
CA ILE A 94 -20.70 -8.54 11.20
C ILE A 94 -22.08 -8.70 10.56
N VAL A 95 -22.13 -9.23 9.33
CA VAL A 95 -23.33 -9.87 8.80
C VAL A 95 -23.45 -11.18 9.57
N GLY A 96 -23.97 -11.04 10.79
CA GLY A 96 -24.32 -12.13 11.68
C GLY A 96 -25.63 -12.73 11.21
N ASP A 97 -25.48 -13.86 10.55
CA ASP A 97 -26.50 -14.89 10.31
C ASP A 97 -27.43 -15.06 11.53
N ASN A 98 -28.74 -14.88 11.33
CA ASN A 98 -29.75 -15.51 12.18
C ASN A 98 -31.08 -15.83 11.45
N THR A 99 -31.31 -17.14 11.34
CA THR A 99 -32.58 -17.87 11.51
C THR A 99 -33.52 -18.07 10.31
N ASN A 100 -33.59 -19.35 9.92
CA ASN A 100 -34.66 -20.03 9.19
C ASN A 100 -36.07 -19.57 9.58
N THR A 101 -36.93 -19.38 8.58
CA THR A 101 -38.35 -19.77 8.60
C THR A 101 -38.77 -20.09 7.17
N GLU A 102 -39.25 -21.32 6.96
CA GLU A 102 -39.83 -21.81 5.71
C GLU A 102 -41.15 -21.10 5.37
N GLN A 103 -41.56 -21.26 4.10
CA GLN A 103 -42.96 -21.33 3.63
C GLN A 103 -43.50 -20.12 2.85
N GLY A 104 -43.90 -20.35 1.60
CA GLY A 104 -44.91 -19.56 0.91
C GLY A 104 -44.65 -19.33 -0.57
N ALA A 105 -45.51 -19.91 -1.41
CA ALA A 105 -45.45 -19.94 -2.86
C ALA A 105 -45.96 -18.65 -3.55
N ASP A 106 -45.65 -18.59 -4.85
CA ASP A 106 -46.34 -17.92 -5.96
C ASP A 106 -46.43 -16.38 -6.01
N GLY A 107 -45.88 -15.81 -7.09
CA GLY A 107 -46.04 -14.39 -7.40
C GLY A 107 -45.32 -13.91 -8.65
N LYS A 108 -45.74 -14.44 -9.80
CA LYS A 108 -45.43 -13.98 -11.17
C LYS A 108 -45.46 -12.44 -11.32
N GLY A 109 -44.46 -11.85 -11.97
CA GLY A 109 -44.44 -10.43 -12.33
C GLY A 109 -43.35 -10.10 -13.36
N GLU A 110 -43.72 -10.18 -14.63
CA GLU A 110 -42.92 -9.81 -15.79
C GLU A 110 -42.74 -8.28 -15.93
N ASN A 111 -41.63 -7.91 -16.57
CA ASN A 111 -41.40 -6.70 -17.38
C ASN A 111 -41.58 -5.31 -16.74
N THR A 112 -40.53 -4.49 -16.87
CA THR A 112 -40.58 -3.34 -17.78
C THR A 112 -39.19 -2.76 -18.02
N GLU A 113 -38.69 -3.06 -19.22
CA GLU A 113 -37.79 -2.22 -20.00
C GLU A 113 -38.43 -0.84 -20.24
N SER A 114 -37.68 0.24 -20.01
CA SER A 114 -37.83 1.59 -20.60
C SER A 114 -36.78 2.51 -19.97
N THR A 115 -36.12 3.49 -20.60
CA THR A 115 -35.82 3.84 -21.99
C THR A 115 -34.74 4.94 -21.85
N ASP A 116 -33.81 4.92 -22.78
CA ASP A 116 -32.95 6.01 -23.23
C ASP A 116 -33.56 7.42 -23.12
N ASN A 117 -32.78 8.39 -22.61
CA ASN A 117 -32.59 9.66 -23.32
C ASN A 117 -31.48 10.53 -22.71
N GLY A 118 -30.50 10.86 -23.54
CA GLY A 118 -30.34 12.26 -23.93
C GLY A 118 -29.27 13.08 -23.21
N GLY A 119 -28.06 13.01 -23.74
CA GLY A 119 -27.31 14.18 -24.21
C GLY A 119 -26.88 15.24 -23.19
N ASN A 120 -25.57 15.32 -22.95
CA ASN A 120 -24.92 16.62 -22.75
C ASN A 120 -23.50 16.59 -23.34
N SER A 121 -23.43 16.78 -24.66
CA SER A 121 -22.23 17.28 -25.31
C SER A 121 -22.34 18.79 -25.31
N ASN A 122 -21.52 19.47 -24.51
CA ASN A 122 -21.20 20.86 -24.80
C ASN A 122 -19.68 21.03 -24.80
N GLU A 123 -19.22 21.33 -26.01
CA GLU A 123 -17.87 21.71 -26.36
C GLU A 123 -17.54 23.09 -25.77
N GLY A 124 -16.27 23.31 -25.46
CA GLY A 124 -15.77 24.54 -24.85
C GLY A 124 -14.27 24.37 -24.59
N GLN A 125 -13.45 24.25 -25.63
CA GLN A 125 -12.86 25.34 -26.39
C GLN A 125 -11.40 25.53 -25.95
N ALA A 126 -10.53 25.44 -26.95
CA ALA A 126 -9.09 25.44 -26.88
C ALA A 126 -8.53 26.65 -26.12
N ASN A 127 -7.46 26.41 -25.37
CA ASN A 127 -6.38 27.38 -25.22
C ASN A 127 -5.08 26.67 -25.60
N GLU A 128 -4.56 27.07 -26.75
CA GLU A 128 -3.16 26.97 -27.12
C GLU A 128 -2.31 27.84 -26.18
N GLU A 129 -0.99 27.81 -26.40
CA GLU A 129 0.04 28.66 -25.79
C GLU A 129 0.71 28.06 -24.54
N ASN A 130 1.66 27.15 -24.77
CA ASN A 130 2.95 27.29 -24.10
C ASN A 130 4.11 26.87 -25.00
N ALA A 131 4.65 27.91 -25.64
CA ALA A 131 6.05 28.20 -25.93
C ALA A 131 7.08 27.06 -25.89
N GLU A 132 7.78 26.95 -27.02
CA GLU A 132 9.13 26.44 -27.17
C GLU A 132 10.06 26.96 -26.06
N GLY A 133 10.89 26.06 -25.55
CA GLY A 133 11.86 26.33 -24.48
C GLY A 133 12.88 25.21 -24.37
N ASP A 134 13.61 25.01 -25.46
CA ASP A 134 14.95 24.43 -25.56
C ASP A 134 15.75 24.41 -24.25
N GLN A 135 16.24 23.24 -23.82
CA GLN A 135 17.68 22.98 -23.65
C GLN A 135 17.96 21.67 -22.91
N GLN A 136 18.43 20.71 -23.70
CA GLN A 136 19.41 19.69 -23.31
C GLN A 136 20.74 20.39 -22.94
N PRO A 137 21.50 19.85 -21.98
CA PRO A 137 22.89 19.51 -22.31
C PRO A 137 23.19 18.09 -21.83
N GLU A 138 23.55 17.19 -22.75
CA GLU A 138 24.92 16.98 -23.25
C GLU A 138 25.88 16.59 -22.13
N ALA A 139 26.34 15.35 -22.24
CA ALA A 139 27.41 14.77 -21.46
C ALA A 139 28.65 15.66 -21.51
N SER A 140 29.34 15.78 -20.38
CA SER A 140 30.74 16.23 -20.35
C SER A 140 31.57 15.10 -19.76
N GLU A 141 32.25 14.40 -20.66
CA GLU A 141 33.52 13.77 -20.39
C GLU A 141 34.54 14.84 -19.98
N SER A 142 35.30 14.56 -18.92
CA SER A 142 36.64 15.10 -18.66
C SER A 142 37.20 14.31 -17.48
N GLU A 143 37.92 13.22 -17.76
CA GLU A 143 39.39 13.15 -17.83
C GLU A 143 40.08 13.18 -16.44
N GLN A 144 40.57 11.99 -16.08
CA GLN A 144 41.92 11.69 -15.61
C GLN A 144 42.62 12.69 -14.67
N THR A 145 42.88 12.25 -13.43
CA THR A 145 44.13 12.58 -12.75
C THR A 145 44.83 11.31 -12.28
N GLU A 146 46.03 11.16 -12.83
CA GLU A 146 47.10 10.18 -12.63
C GLU A 146 47.16 9.46 -11.28
N SER A 147 47.33 8.14 -11.39
CA SER A 147 48.08 7.35 -10.40
C SER A 147 49.32 6.82 -11.08
N GLU A 148 50.50 7.35 -10.73
CA GLU A 148 51.78 6.71 -11.08
C GLU A 148 52.74 6.64 -9.88
N THR A 149 52.62 5.50 -9.20
CA THR A 149 53.67 4.54 -8.84
C THR A 149 55.12 5.02 -8.67
N LYS A 150 55.48 5.10 -7.40
CA LYS A 150 56.78 4.80 -6.76
C LYS A 150 57.66 3.79 -7.50
N LYS A 151 58.87 4.19 -7.92
CA LYS A 151 60.07 3.35 -7.90
C LYS A 151 61.34 4.17 -7.77
#